data_AF-A0A2T4VG87-F1
#
_entry.id   AF-A0A2T4VG87-F1
#
_cell.length_a   1.000
_cell.length_b   1.000
_cell.length_c   1.000
_cell.angle_alpha   90.00
_cell.angle_beta   90.00
_cell.angle_gamma   90.00
#
_symmetry.space_group_name_H-M   'P 1'
#
loop_
_entity.id
_entity.type
_entity.pdbx_description
1 polymer ?
#
loop_
_entity_poly.entity_id
_entity_poly.type
_entity_poly.pdbx_seq_one_letter_code
_entity_poly.pdbx_strand_id
1 'polypeptide(L)'
;MRLFLQVGTFALLALGTAWCVPALLLTGGGPQGISWWRYGAVLGLLLAVGLAWRLASREVALGALATLCAAVFVWTRTVQPSLTRDWAPDLVRAARAEVQGPLVTLQDIRDFRYRSTTEWDAAWYSATYDTRELVRAWFIVEPFSGFEGAAHTMVSFEFAGDRFVSFSVEIRRERGETYSVLGGLFRQYELIYVVGDERDLIQLRSNYRGDDVYLYPVRASQERTVAFFLDMVHRMNALHEHPEFYNSFTNNCTTNLVRHLEKVSDTDVPYDHRTLLPAYSDALAFALGRPFVPWSQRPV
;
A
#
# COMPACT_ATOMS: atom_id res chain seq x y z
N MET A 1 8.22 -29.24 -32.93
CA MET A 1 6.82 -28.74 -32.82
C MET A 1 6.03 -29.36 -31.67
N ARG A 2 5.91 -30.70 -31.54
CA ARG A 2 5.15 -31.35 -30.45
C ARG A 2 5.67 -31.05 -29.03
N LEU A 3 7.00 -31.04 -28.82
CA LEU A 3 7.62 -30.70 -27.53
C LEU A 3 7.37 -29.23 -27.13
N PHE A 4 7.54 -28.30 -28.07
CA PHE A 4 7.23 -26.88 -27.84
C PHE A 4 5.76 -26.65 -27.45
N LEU A 5 4.82 -27.34 -28.11
CA LEU A 5 3.41 -27.27 -27.74
C LEU A 5 3.15 -27.85 -26.34
N GLN A 6 3.83 -28.94 -25.96
CA GLN A 6 3.71 -29.52 -24.61
C GLN A 6 4.24 -28.58 -23.53
N VAL A 7 5.41 -27.97 -23.75
CA VAL A 7 6.02 -27.02 -22.83
C VAL A 7 5.14 -25.78 -22.68
N GLY A 8 4.61 -25.24 -23.78
CA GLY A 8 3.70 -24.09 -23.76
C GLY A 8 2.40 -24.39 -23.00
N THR A 9 1.77 -25.54 -23.23
CA THR A 9 0.56 -25.93 -22.49
C THR A 9 0.87 -26.10 -20.99
N PHE A 10 1.97 -26.75 -20.64
CA PHE A 10 2.37 -26.91 -19.23
C PHE A 10 2.61 -25.56 -18.55
N ALA A 11 3.29 -24.63 -19.21
CA ALA A 11 3.52 -23.29 -18.69
C ALA A 11 2.21 -22.54 -18.43
N LEU A 12 1.25 -22.60 -19.37
CA LEU A 12 -0.07 -21.97 -19.19
C LEU A 12 -0.84 -22.59 -18.03
N LEU A 13 -0.81 -23.92 -17.89
CA LEU A 13 -1.46 -24.62 -16.78
C LEU A 13 -0.84 -24.23 -15.44
N ALA A 14 0.50 -24.19 -15.38
CA ALA A 14 1.24 -23.79 -14.20
C ALA A 14 0.94 -22.34 -13.81
N LEU A 15 0.94 -21.41 -14.77
CA LEU A 15 0.65 -19.99 -14.51
C LEU A 15 -0.79 -19.76 -14.03
N GLY A 16 -1.79 -20.37 -14.69
CA GLY A 16 -3.18 -20.24 -14.27
C GLY A 16 -3.43 -20.84 -12.89
N THR A 17 -2.81 -22.00 -12.61
CA THR A 17 -2.89 -22.62 -11.27
C THR A 17 -2.18 -21.77 -10.21
N ALA A 18 -0.98 -21.27 -10.52
CA ALA A 18 -0.21 -20.41 -9.63
C ALA A 18 -0.90 -19.08 -9.33
N TRP A 19 -1.81 -18.61 -10.19
CA TRP A 19 -2.66 -17.46 -9.92
C TRP A 19 -3.95 -17.83 -9.14
N CYS A 20 -4.65 -18.89 -9.55
CA CYS A 20 -5.92 -19.29 -8.92
C CYS A 20 -5.76 -19.71 -7.47
N VAL A 21 -4.69 -20.43 -7.13
CA VAL A 21 -4.46 -20.92 -5.76
C VAL A 21 -4.38 -19.76 -4.76
N PRO A 22 -3.47 -18.78 -4.90
CA PRO A 22 -3.43 -17.65 -3.98
C PRO A 22 -4.68 -16.76 -4.06
N ALA A 23 -5.32 -16.62 -5.23
CA ALA A 23 -6.60 -15.91 -5.33
C ALA A 23 -7.68 -16.54 -4.43
N LEU A 24 -7.86 -17.86 -4.51
CA LEU A 24 -8.81 -18.60 -3.67
C LEU A 24 -8.47 -18.51 -2.18
N LEU A 25 -7.18 -18.59 -1.83
CA LEU A 25 -6.75 -18.64 -0.44
C LEU A 25 -6.78 -17.26 0.22
N LEU A 26 -6.33 -16.21 -0.48
CA LEU A 26 -6.03 -14.90 0.12
C LEU A 26 -7.11 -13.85 -0.12
N THR A 27 -7.96 -13.98 -1.15
CA THR A 27 -8.93 -12.92 -1.45
C THR A 27 -9.99 -12.76 -0.39
N GLY A 28 -10.09 -11.55 0.18
CA GLY A 28 -10.91 -11.29 1.37
C GLY A 28 -10.59 -12.23 2.53
N GLY A 29 -9.34 -12.72 2.61
CA GLY A 29 -8.85 -13.38 3.81
C GLY A 29 -8.88 -12.38 4.97
N GLY A 30 -9.26 -12.85 6.14
CA GLY A 30 -9.28 -12.05 7.36
C GLY A 30 -8.48 -12.74 8.48
N PRO A 31 -8.59 -12.26 9.72
CA PRO A 31 -7.76 -12.73 10.83
C PRO A 31 -8.06 -14.16 11.29
N GLN A 32 -9.24 -14.69 10.90
CA GLN A 32 -9.66 -16.08 11.14
C GLN A 32 -8.81 -17.10 10.35
N GLY A 33 -7.89 -16.62 9.51
CA GLY A 33 -7.12 -17.43 8.59
C GLY A 33 -7.94 -17.91 7.40
N ILE A 34 -7.36 -18.83 6.64
CA ILE A 34 -7.98 -19.36 5.43
C ILE A 34 -9.06 -20.37 5.82
N SER A 35 -10.32 -20.11 5.44
CA SER A 35 -11.43 -21.03 5.71
C SER A 35 -11.23 -22.40 5.03
N TRP A 36 -11.63 -23.48 5.70
CA TRP A 36 -11.43 -24.86 5.22
C TRP A 36 -11.98 -25.12 3.79
N TRP A 37 -13.09 -24.47 3.41
CA TRP A 37 -13.67 -24.62 2.08
C TRP A 37 -12.74 -24.13 0.96
N ARG A 38 -11.87 -23.15 1.24
CA ARG A 38 -10.90 -22.61 0.27
C ARG A 38 -9.82 -23.64 -0.05
N TYR A 39 -9.35 -24.39 0.95
CA TYR A 39 -8.46 -25.53 0.72
C TYR A 39 -9.16 -26.63 -0.09
N GLY A 40 -10.44 -26.90 0.20
CA GLY A 40 -11.27 -27.79 -0.60
C GLY A 40 -11.40 -27.34 -2.06
N ALA A 41 -11.62 -26.05 -2.29
CA ALA A 41 -11.69 -25.46 -3.64
C ALA A 41 -10.36 -25.57 -4.40
N VAL A 42 -9.24 -25.32 -3.71
CA VAL A 42 -7.89 -25.52 -4.27
C VAL A 42 -7.65 -26.99 -4.63
N LEU A 43 -7.99 -27.92 -3.73
CA LEU A 43 -7.87 -29.35 -4.01
C LEU A 43 -8.73 -29.76 -5.21
N GLY A 44 -9.98 -29.29 -5.27
CA GLY A 44 -10.89 -29.53 -6.38
C GLY A 44 -10.35 -28.99 -7.71
N LEU A 45 -9.78 -27.78 -7.71
CA LEU A 45 -9.09 -27.19 -8.86
C LEU A 45 -7.92 -28.05 -9.33
N LEU A 46 -7.03 -28.46 -8.43
CA LEU A 46 -5.86 -29.26 -8.75
C LEU A 46 -6.25 -30.64 -9.32
N LEU A 47 -7.26 -31.27 -8.73
CA LEU A 47 -7.80 -32.55 -9.22
C LEU A 47 -8.46 -32.39 -10.58
N ALA A 48 -9.26 -31.34 -10.80
CA ALA A 48 -9.91 -31.08 -12.08
C ALA A 48 -8.89 -30.85 -13.21
N VAL A 49 -7.86 -30.03 -12.95
CA VAL A 49 -6.78 -29.77 -13.92
C VAL A 49 -5.97 -31.04 -14.20
N GLY A 50 -5.61 -31.80 -13.15
CA GLY A 50 -4.88 -33.06 -13.30
C GLY A 50 -5.66 -34.15 -14.04
N LEU A 51 -6.96 -34.24 -13.80
CA LEU A 51 -7.85 -35.19 -14.48
C LEU A 51 -8.05 -34.81 -15.94
N ALA A 52 -8.33 -33.54 -16.23
CA ALA A 52 -8.46 -33.05 -17.61
C ALA A 52 -7.17 -33.25 -18.40
N TRP A 53 -6.01 -33.04 -17.78
CA TRP A 53 -4.71 -33.31 -18.39
C TRP A 53 -4.49 -34.80 -18.71
N ARG A 54 -4.93 -35.71 -17.83
CA ARG A 54 -4.74 -37.15 -18.03
C ARG A 54 -5.76 -37.78 -18.98
N LEU A 55 -7.02 -37.33 -18.93
CA LEU A 55 -8.14 -38.03 -19.55
C LEU A 55 -8.72 -37.30 -20.78
N ALA A 56 -8.40 -36.02 -20.98
CA ALA A 56 -8.95 -35.23 -22.07
C ALA A 56 -7.87 -34.70 -23.02
N SER A 57 -8.28 -34.01 -24.08
CA SER A 57 -7.37 -33.31 -24.97
C SER A 57 -6.80 -32.05 -24.27
N ARG A 58 -5.67 -31.54 -24.78
CA ARG A 58 -4.99 -30.37 -24.20
C ARG A 58 -5.87 -29.13 -24.26
N GLU A 59 -6.66 -29.01 -25.31
CA GLU A 59 -7.61 -27.93 -25.55
C GLU A 59 -8.71 -27.93 -24.49
N VAL A 60 -9.22 -29.11 -24.12
CA VAL A 60 -10.22 -29.26 -23.05
C VAL A 60 -9.61 -28.90 -21.70
N ALA A 61 -8.38 -29.34 -21.40
CA ALA A 61 -7.71 -29.00 -20.14
C ALA A 61 -7.44 -27.48 -20.02
N LEU A 62 -6.98 -26.84 -21.10
CA LEU A 62 -6.79 -25.38 -21.14
C LEU A 62 -8.12 -24.63 -21.02
N GLY A 63 -9.17 -25.10 -21.71
CA GLY A 63 -10.50 -24.53 -21.64
C GLY A 63 -11.07 -24.59 -20.22
N ALA A 64 -10.97 -25.74 -19.56
CA ALA A 64 -11.40 -25.93 -18.18
C ALA A 64 -10.65 -25.00 -17.21
N LEU A 65 -9.32 -24.92 -17.32
CA LEU A 65 -8.54 -23.98 -16.49
C LEU A 65 -8.92 -22.54 -16.77
N ALA A 66 -9.08 -22.13 -18.03
CA ALA A 66 -9.46 -20.77 -18.39
C ALA A 66 -10.83 -20.40 -17.80
N THR A 67 -11.82 -21.30 -17.86
CA THR A 67 -13.13 -21.12 -17.23
C THR A 67 -13.00 -21.00 -15.70
N LEU A 68 -12.17 -21.82 -15.07
CA LEU A 68 -11.93 -21.73 -13.62
C LEU A 68 -11.24 -20.42 -13.24
N CYS A 69 -10.21 -20.00 -13.97
CA CYS A 69 -9.56 -18.70 -13.80
C CYS A 69 -10.56 -17.55 -13.93
N ALA A 70 -11.43 -17.59 -14.95
CA ALA A 70 -12.47 -16.58 -15.15
C ALA A 70 -13.48 -16.56 -13.98
N ALA A 71 -13.92 -17.74 -13.51
CA ALA A 71 -14.83 -17.84 -12.37
C ALA A 71 -14.20 -17.30 -11.08
N VAL A 72 -12.95 -17.68 -10.80
CA VAL A 72 -12.19 -17.17 -9.65
C VAL A 72 -12.00 -15.67 -9.78
N PHE A 73 -11.63 -15.16 -10.96
CA PHE A 73 -11.52 -13.73 -11.21
C PHE A 73 -12.82 -13.00 -10.92
N VAL A 74 -13.94 -13.43 -11.50
CA VAL A 74 -15.26 -12.83 -11.25
C VAL A 74 -15.58 -12.84 -9.76
N TRP A 75 -15.35 -13.97 -9.06
CA TRP A 75 -15.53 -14.05 -7.61
C TRP A 75 -14.63 -13.06 -6.85
N THR A 76 -13.35 -12.93 -7.21
CA THR A 76 -12.49 -11.94 -6.54
C THR A 76 -13.03 -10.51 -6.68
N ARG A 77 -13.72 -10.21 -7.79
CA ARG A 77 -14.34 -8.89 -8.05
C ARG A 77 -15.58 -8.64 -7.21
N THR A 78 -16.25 -9.67 -6.68
CA THR A 78 -17.42 -9.50 -5.81
C THR A 78 -17.05 -9.13 -4.38
N VAL A 79 -15.83 -9.45 -3.92
CA VAL A 79 -15.33 -9.02 -2.61
C VAL A 79 -15.15 -7.50 -2.62
N GLN A 80 -15.83 -6.82 -1.70
CA GLN A 80 -15.82 -5.38 -1.55
C GLN A 80 -14.96 -4.94 -0.37
N PRO A 81 -14.29 -3.79 -0.45
CA PRO A 81 -13.64 -3.20 0.69
C PRO A 81 -14.72 -2.71 1.69
N SER A 82 -14.37 -2.66 2.97
CA SER A 82 -15.28 -2.23 4.04
C SER A 82 -14.60 -1.21 4.94
N LEU A 83 -15.40 -0.41 5.63
CA LEU A 83 -14.96 0.53 6.66
C LEU A 83 -15.21 0.02 8.09
N THR A 84 -15.96 -1.08 8.24
CA THR A 84 -16.54 -1.52 9.52
C THR A 84 -16.00 -2.86 10.03
N ARG A 85 -14.82 -3.28 9.58
CA ARG A 85 -14.18 -4.51 10.09
C ARG A 85 -13.61 -4.31 11.50
N ASP A 86 -13.26 -5.41 12.17
CA ASP A 86 -12.50 -5.36 13.43
C ASP A 86 -11.05 -4.99 13.12
N TRP A 87 -10.80 -3.71 12.95
CA TRP A 87 -9.47 -3.18 12.60
C TRP A 87 -8.46 -3.39 13.71
N ALA A 88 -7.19 -3.52 13.33
CA ALA A 88 -6.10 -3.53 14.28
C ALA A 88 -6.12 -2.26 15.15
N PRO A 89 -5.71 -2.32 16.44
CA PRO A 89 -5.85 -1.21 17.38
C PRO A 89 -5.20 0.11 16.92
N ASP A 90 -4.13 0.02 16.15
CA ASP A 90 -3.37 1.13 15.55
C ASP A 90 -4.00 1.74 14.29
N LEU A 91 -5.08 1.13 13.78
CA LEU A 91 -5.76 1.48 12.52
C LEU A 91 -7.28 1.55 12.69
N VAL A 92 -7.75 1.60 13.94
CA VAL A 92 -9.18 1.63 14.28
C VAL A 92 -9.86 2.90 13.76
N ARG A 93 -9.13 4.03 13.73
CA ARG A 93 -9.64 5.31 13.22
C ARG A 93 -9.05 5.61 11.85
N ALA A 94 -9.91 6.05 10.93
CA ALA A 94 -9.51 6.59 9.64
C ALA A 94 -9.73 8.09 9.66
N ALA A 95 -8.64 8.84 9.50
CA ALA A 95 -8.65 10.30 9.52
C ALA A 95 -9.55 10.87 8.42
N ARG A 96 -10.07 12.07 8.67
CA ARG A 96 -10.85 12.86 7.72
C ARG A 96 -10.57 14.35 7.93
N ALA A 97 -10.87 15.16 6.93
CA ALA A 97 -10.70 16.60 7.00
C ALA A 97 -11.93 17.35 6.53
N GLU A 98 -12.12 18.54 7.10
CA GLU A 98 -12.97 19.57 6.54
C GLU A 98 -12.10 20.69 5.95
N VAL A 99 -12.39 21.10 4.71
CA VAL A 99 -11.63 22.14 4.01
C VAL A 99 -12.51 23.37 3.84
N GLN A 100 -12.11 24.49 4.46
CA GLN A 100 -12.79 25.78 4.39
C GLN A 100 -11.80 26.86 3.91
N GLY A 101 -11.71 27.04 2.59
CA GLY A 101 -10.72 27.95 2.01
C GLY A 101 -9.29 27.50 2.34
N PRO A 102 -8.46 28.34 2.98
CA PRO A 102 -7.10 27.94 3.38
C PRO A 102 -7.06 27.11 4.67
N LEU A 103 -8.16 27.02 5.42
CA LEU A 103 -8.20 26.29 6.69
C LEU A 103 -8.60 24.83 6.46
N VAL A 104 -7.75 23.91 6.90
CA VAL A 104 -7.98 22.47 6.85
C VAL A 104 -8.05 21.93 8.28
N THR A 105 -9.22 21.49 8.69
CA THR A 105 -9.44 20.88 10.02
C THR A 105 -9.36 19.37 9.89
N LEU A 106 -8.24 18.81 10.35
CA LEU A 106 -7.99 17.37 10.39
C LEU A 106 -8.55 16.78 11.68
N GLN A 107 -9.20 15.62 11.55
CA GLN A 107 -9.78 14.86 12.64
C GLN A 107 -9.16 13.47 12.71
N ASP A 108 -9.10 12.92 13.91
CA ASP A 108 -8.46 11.63 14.19
C ASP A 108 -6.98 11.59 13.78
N ILE A 109 -6.25 12.68 14.05
CA ILE A 109 -4.80 12.72 13.95
C ILE A 109 -4.22 11.83 15.05
N ARG A 110 -3.51 10.78 14.66
CA ARG A 110 -2.93 9.79 15.58
C ARG A 110 -1.75 10.37 16.35
N ASP A 111 -1.73 10.15 17.66
CA ASP A 111 -0.70 10.68 18.56
C ASP A 111 -0.24 9.64 19.57
N PHE A 112 0.21 8.49 19.08
CA PHE A 112 0.58 7.38 19.96
C PHE A 112 1.86 7.67 20.73
N ARG A 113 1.92 7.18 21.98
CA ARG A 113 3.11 7.20 22.83
C ARG A 113 3.59 5.78 23.06
N TYR A 114 4.64 5.41 22.35
CA TYR A 114 5.19 4.07 22.43
C TYR A 114 5.99 3.87 23.72
N ARG A 115 5.97 2.64 24.23
CA ARG A 115 6.90 2.10 25.24
C ARG A 115 7.74 0.95 24.65
N SER A 116 7.18 0.27 23.64
CA SER A 116 7.84 -0.77 22.85
C SER A 116 7.23 -0.79 21.44
N THR A 117 7.65 -1.74 20.60
CA THR A 117 7.05 -1.97 19.28
C THR A 117 5.61 -2.49 19.32
N THR A 118 5.15 -2.98 20.48
CA THR A 118 3.83 -3.60 20.67
C THR A 118 3.00 -2.95 21.77
N GLU A 119 3.57 -2.03 22.55
CA GLU A 119 2.89 -1.34 23.64
C GLU A 119 2.96 0.18 23.46
N TRP A 120 1.81 0.83 23.53
CA TRP A 120 1.68 2.27 23.41
C TRP A 120 0.44 2.79 24.14
N ASP A 121 0.44 4.08 24.46
CA ASP A 121 -0.78 4.81 24.83
C ASP A 121 -1.41 5.37 23.56
N ALA A 122 -2.62 4.92 23.27
CA ALA A 122 -3.36 5.32 22.08
C ALA A 122 -4.09 6.64 22.32
N ALA A 123 -3.78 7.65 21.52
CA ALA A 123 -4.45 8.95 21.54
C ALA A 123 -4.69 9.46 20.12
N TRP A 124 -5.73 10.28 19.97
CA TRP A 124 -6.05 10.99 18.75
C TRP A 124 -6.52 12.41 19.09
N TYR A 125 -6.21 13.37 18.23
CA TYR A 125 -6.65 14.75 18.37
C TYR A 125 -7.16 15.30 17.04
N SER A 126 -7.78 16.48 17.11
CA SER A 126 -8.17 17.26 15.94
C SER A 126 -7.42 18.58 15.96
N ALA A 127 -6.99 19.05 14.80
CA ALA A 127 -6.31 20.33 14.67
C ALA A 127 -6.58 20.99 13.32
N THR A 128 -6.61 22.31 13.34
CA THR A 128 -6.74 23.12 12.13
C THR A 128 -5.37 23.61 11.67
N TYR A 129 -5.12 23.49 10.37
CA TYR A 129 -3.90 23.91 9.68
C TYR A 129 -4.28 24.93 8.62
N ASP A 130 -3.59 26.07 8.59
CA ASP A 130 -3.74 27.09 7.55
C ASP A 130 -2.72 26.81 6.44
N THR A 131 -3.19 26.55 5.22
CA THR A 131 -2.30 26.25 4.09
C THR A 131 -1.39 27.43 3.70
N ARG A 132 -1.73 28.66 4.11
CA ARG A 132 -0.85 29.83 3.94
C ARG A 132 0.37 29.78 4.85
N GLU A 133 0.28 29.05 5.95
CA GLU A 133 1.37 28.80 6.90
C GLU A 133 2.20 27.57 6.53
N LEU A 134 1.84 26.85 5.45
CA LEU A 134 2.61 25.69 4.99
C LEU A 134 3.98 26.12 4.46
N VAL A 135 5.03 25.65 5.12
CA VAL A 135 6.43 26.00 4.84
C VAL A 135 7.04 25.06 3.81
N ARG A 136 6.94 23.74 4.03
CA ARG A 136 7.50 22.72 3.13
C ARG A 136 6.91 21.34 3.41
N ALA A 137 7.17 20.42 2.48
CA ALA A 137 6.97 19.00 2.69
C ALA A 137 8.33 18.28 2.87
N TRP A 138 8.30 17.18 3.60
CA TRP A 138 9.42 16.29 3.87
C TRP A 138 9.06 14.90 3.36
N PHE A 139 9.78 14.41 2.38
CA PHE A 139 9.63 13.04 1.88
C PHE A 139 10.43 12.10 2.79
N ILE A 140 9.77 11.06 3.30
CA ILE A 140 10.34 10.15 4.28
C ILE A 140 10.42 8.76 3.67
N VAL A 141 11.58 8.11 3.83
CA VAL A 141 11.82 6.72 3.41
C VAL A 141 12.36 5.92 4.61
N GLU A 142 11.69 4.82 4.92
CA GLU A 142 12.09 3.83 5.95
C GLU A 142 12.35 2.49 5.23
N PRO A 143 13.59 2.17 4.84
CA PRO A 143 13.91 0.86 4.27
C PRO A 143 13.69 -0.26 5.28
N PHE A 144 13.09 -1.37 4.84
CA PHE A 144 12.89 -2.51 5.71
C PHE A 144 14.15 -3.38 5.75
N SER A 145 14.69 -3.57 6.95
CA SER A 145 15.92 -4.33 7.20
C SER A 145 15.90 -5.80 6.70
N GLY A 146 14.71 -6.38 6.48
CA GLY A 146 14.55 -7.79 6.11
C GLY A 146 14.30 -8.08 4.62
N PHE A 147 14.06 -7.07 3.77
CA PHE A 147 13.76 -7.30 2.35
C PHE A 147 14.32 -6.19 1.47
N GLU A 148 15.35 -6.52 0.70
CA GLU A 148 15.98 -5.59 -0.24
C GLU A 148 14.96 -5.02 -1.22
N GLY A 149 14.93 -3.69 -1.35
CA GLY A 149 13.96 -3.00 -2.21
C GLY A 149 12.63 -2.64 -1.54
N ALA A 150 12.27 -3.24 -0.40
CA ALA A 150 11.07 -2.82 0.33
C ALA A 150 11.40 -1.68 1.30
N ALA A 151 10.55 -0.67 1.28
CA ALA A 151 10.58 0.42 2.23
C ALA A 151 9.15 0.91 2.46
N HIS A 152 9.00 1.69 3.50
CA HIS A 152 7.83 2.51 3.70
C HIS A 152 8.10 3.95 3.30
N THR A 153 7.15 4.56 2.59
CA THR A 153 7.25 5.96 2.19
C THR A 153 6.14 6.79 2.81
N MET A 154 6.50 7.96 3.34
CA MET A 154 5.58 8.87 4.02
C MET A 154 5.91 10.31 3.64
N VAL A 155 5.02 11.25 3.97
CA VAL A 155 5.28 12.68 3.84
C VAL A 155 4.90 13.40 5.11
N SER A 156 5.77 14.27 5.61
CA SER A 156 5.46 15.22 6.68
C SER A 156 5.36 16.64 6.14
N PHE A 157 4.34 17.37 6.59
CA PHE A 157 4.12 18.76 6.21
C PHE A 157 4.47 19.67 7.38
N GLU A 158 5.41 20.57 7.14
CA GLU A 158 5.86 21.60 8.08
C GLU A 158 5.04 22.87 7.88
N PHE A 159 4.43 23.34 8.96
CA PHE A 159 3.73 24.61 9.05
C PHE A 159 4.50 25.58 9.97
N ALA A 160 4.23 26.87 9.82
CA ALA A 160 4.82 27.89 10.67
C ALA A 160 4.61 27.59 12.17
N GLY A 161 5.60 27.97 12.98
CA GLY A 161 5.55 27.73 14.43
C GLY A 161 5.85 26.29 14.85
N ASP A 162 6.71 25.59 14.10
CA ASP A 162 7.21 24.23 14.44
C ASP A 162 6.08 23.18 14.52
N ARG A 163 5.07 23.34 13.67
CA ARG A 163 3.91 22.45 13.61
C ARG A 163 4.06 21.48 12.46
N PHE A 164 4.01 20.18 12.76
CA PHE A 164 4.10 19.13 11.75
C PHE A 164 2.81 18.30 11.72
N VAL A 165 2.55 17.73 10.55
CA VAL A 165 1.56 16.66 10.39
C VAL A 165 2.04 15.70 9.32
N SER A 166 2.08 14.42 9.67
CA SER A 166 2.57 13.37 8.79
C SER A 166 1.43 12.54 8.21
N PHE A 167 1.56 12.22 6.94
CA PHE A 167 0.65 11.36 6.19
C PHE A 167 1.40 10.10 5.79
N SER A 168 0.83 8.97 6.16
CA SER A 168 1.34 7.66 5.84
C SER A 168 0.27 6.84 5.12
N VAL A 169 0.59 6.37 3.92
CA VAL A 169 -0.29 5.50 3.15
C VAL A 169 0.00 4.06 3.57
N GLU A 170 -0.95 3.42 4.23
CA GLU A 170 -0.75 2.14 4.92
C GLU A 170 -1.74 1.09 4.40
N ILE A 171 -1.42 -0.18 4.65
CA ILE A 171 -2.43 -1.22 4.68
C ILE A 171 -3.34 -1.00 5.89
N ARG A 172 -4.65 -1.14 5.71
CA ARG A 172 -5.61 -1.22 6.81
C ARG A 172 -5.87 -2.69 7.10
N ARG A 173 -5.22 -3.19 8.15
CA ARG A 173 -5.29 -4.59 8.60
C ARG A 173 -6.37 -4.78 9.66
N GLU A 174 -7.04 -5.92 9.61
CA GLU A 174 -7.89 -6.41 10.69
C GLU A 174 -7.05 -6.88 11.89
N ARG A 175 -7.70 -6.98 13.05
CA ARG A 175 -7.08 -7.43 14.30
C ARG A 175 -6.56 -8.86 14.14
N GLY A 176 -5.25 -9.04 14.27
CA GLY A 176 -4.59 -10.34 14.14
C GLY A 176 -4.02 -10.61 12.74
N GLU A 177 -4.25 -9.72 11.77
CA GLU A 177 -3.60 -9.81 10.47
C GLU A 177 -2.17 -9.26 10.49
N THR A 178 -1.33 -9.91 9.70
CA THR A 178 0.06 -9.53 9.45
C THR A 178 0.25 -9.27 7.97
N TYR A 179 1.02 -8.23 7.63
CA TYR A 179 1.31 -7.89 6.25
C TYR A 179 1.97 -9.04 5.47
N SER A 180 1.58 -9.16 4.20
CA SER A 180 2.30 -9.95 3.22
C SER A 180 2.12 -9.34 1.83
N VAL A 181 3.17 -9.43 0.99
CA VAL A 181 3.13 -8.93 -0.39
C VAL A 181 2.01 -9.62 -1.18
N LEU A 182 1.88 -10.94 -1.05
CA LEU A 182 0.85 -11.74 -1.72
C LEU A 182 -0.55 -11.36 -1.25
N GLY A 183 -0.77 -11.14 0.06
CA GLY A 183 -2.06 -10.67 0.56
C GLY A 183 -2.49 -9.35 -0.08
N GLY A 184 -1.55 -8.42 -0.23
CA GLY A 184 -1.79 -7.15 -0.93
C GLY A 184 -2.12 -7.31 -2.41
N LEU A 185 -1.64 -8.35 -3.11
CA LEU A 185 -2.03 -8.61 -4.50
C LEU A 185 -3.46 -9.11 -4.65
N PHE A 186 -3.99 -9.77 -3.62
CA PHE A 186 -5.23 -10.50 -3.69
C PHE A 186 -6.37 -9.87 -2.90
N ARG A 187 -6.35 -8.56 -2.60
CA ARG A 187 -7.44 -7.86 -1.88
C ARG A 187 -7.63 -8.36 -0.44
N GLN A 188 -6.53 -8.63 0.25
CA GLN A 188 -6.59 -8.98 1.67
C GLN A 188 -6.72 -7.72 2.55
N TYR A 189 -6.07 -6.62 2.16
CA TYR A 189 -6.05 -5.39 2.96
C TYR A 189 -6.72 -4.23 2.24
N GLU A 190 -7.38 -3.37 3.01
CA GLU A 190 -7.80 -2.05 2.54
C GLU A 190 -6.64 -1.06 2.55
N LEU A 191 -6.81 0.06 1.84
CA LEU A 191 -5.90 1.19 1.87
C LEU A 191 -6.39 2.20 2.93
N ILE A 192 -5.47 2.77 3.69
CA ILE A 192 -5.76 3.87 4.63
C ILE A 192 -4.67 4.94 4.57
N TYR A 193 -5.05 6.19 4.76
CA TYR A 193 -4.13 7.28 5.02
C TYR A 193 -4.13 7.53 6.52
N VAL A 194 -3.08 7.08 7.21
CA VAL A 194 -2.85 7.43 8.61
C VAL A 194 -2.31 8.84 8.64
N VAL A 195 -3.06 9.75 9.23
CA VAL A 195 -2.60 11.09 9.57
C VAL A 195 -2.18 11.07 11.03
N GLY A 196 -0.96 11.49 11.30
CA GLY A 196 -0.39 11.43 12.64
C GLY A 196 0.50 12.61 12.98
N ASP A 197 0.70 12.80 14.28
CA ASP A 197 1.80 13.59 14.82
C ASP A 197 3.12 13.01 14.29
N GLU A 198 4.06 13.88 13.89
CA GLU A 198 5.31 13.43 13.30
C GLU A 198 6.11 12.56 14.28
N ARG A 199 6.07 12.87 15.59
CA ARG A 199 6.72 12.04 16.60
C ARG A 199 6.08 10.65 16.66
N ASP A 200 4.75 10.50 16.55
CA ASP A 200 4.14 9.15 16.50
C ASP A 200 4.71 8.36 15.32
N LEU A 201 4.57 8.90 14.11
CA LEU A 201 4.88 8.11 12.92
C LEU A 201 6.38 7.83 12.78
N ILE A 202 7.25 8.77 13.12
CA ILE A 202 8.70 8.59 13.01
C ILE A 202 9.26 7.77 14.19
N GLN A 203 8.89 8.08 15.43
CA GLN A 203 9.55 7.52 16.61
C GLN A 203 9.36 6.01 16.73
N LEU A 204 8.20 5.46 16.33
CA LEU A 204 8.00 4.01 16.26
C LEU A 204 9.11 3.33 15.45
N ARG A 205 9.49 3.92 14.32
CA ARG A 205 10.41 3.37 13.32
C ARG A 205 11.85 3.58 13.79
N SER A 206 12.23 4.82 14.07
CA SER A 206 13.61 5.15 14.43
C SER A 206 14.03 4.68 15.82
N ASN A 207 13.15 4.75 16.83
CA ASN A 207 13.54 4.54 18.24
C ASN A 207 13.13 3.18 18.80
N TYR A 208 11.98 2.65 18.38
CA TYR A 208 11.46 1.40 18.94
C TYR A 208 11.76 0.19 18.05
N ARG A 209 11.64 0.32 16.73
CA ARG A 209 12.09 -0.72 15.78
C ARG A 209 13.59 -0.65 15.51
N GLY A 210 14.16 0.56 15.55
CA GLY A 210 15.58 0.79 15.23
C GLY A 210 15.84 0.79 13.72
N ASP A 211 14.82 1.09 12.92
CA ASP A 211 14.93 1.20 11.47
C ASP A 211 15.61 2.53 11.09
N ASP A 212 16.36 2.51 9.98
CA ASP A 212 16.86 3.75 9.38
C ASP A 212 15.68 4.56 8.81
N VAL A 213 15.63 5.84 9.15
CA VAL A 213 14.59 6.77 8.65
C VAL A 213 15.26 7.97 8.00
N TYR A 214 15.07 8.11 6.69
CA TYR A 214 15.64 9.20 5.91
C TYR A 214 14.58 10.26 5.62
N LEU A 215 14.90 11.52 5.93
CA LEU A 215 14.03 12.67 5.67
C LEU A 215 14.67 13.56 4.59
N TYR A 216 13.93 13.80 3.53
CA TYR A 216 14.37 14.59 2.38
C TYR A 216 13.48 15.84 2.22
N PRO A 217 14.03 17.05 2.33
CA PRO A 217 13.24 18.27 2.13
C PRO A 217 12.80 18.35 0.67
N VAL A 218 11.49 18.48 0.45
CA VAL A 218 10.93 18.66 -0.89
C VAL A 218 11.12 20.10 -1.33
N ARG A 219 11.84 20.30 -2.44
CA ARG A 219 12.00 21.61 -3.06
C ARG A 219 10.92 21.83 -4.10
N ALA A 220 9.87 22.55 -3.72
CA ALA A 220 8.77 22.96 -4.59
C ALA A 220 8.33 24.39 -4.26
N SER A 221 7.56 25.02 -5.15
CA SER A 221 6.90 26.29 -4.81
C SER A 221 5.88 26.06 -3.68
N GLN A 222 5.55 27.13 -2.94
CA GLN A 222 4.53 27.07 -1.91
C GLN A 222 3.19 26.57 -2.48
N GLU A 223 2.79 27.12 -3.64
CA GLU A 223 1.59 26.70 -4.38
C GLU A 223 1.56 25.20 -4.66
N ARG A 224 2.65 24.62 -5.17
CA ARG A 224 2.74 23.17 -5.43
C ARG A 224 2.72 22.34 -4.16
N THR A 225 3.34 22.83 -3.08
CA THR A 225 3.34 22.14 -1.79
C THR A 225 1.93 22.12 -1.18
N VAL A 226 1.20 23.24 -1.27
CA VAL A 226 -0.21 23.33 -0.86
C VAL A 226 -1.09 22.44 -1.71
N ALA A 227 -0.90 22.43 -3.04
CA ALA A 227 -1.64 21.53 -3.93
C ALA A 227 -1.40 20.05 -3.57
N PHE A 228 -0.16 19.67 -3.27
CA PHE A 228 0.18 18.32 -2.83
C PHE A 228 -0.51 17.95 -1.50
N PHE A 229 -0.45 18.83 -0.50
CA PHE A 229 -1.13 18.64 0.79
C PHE A 229 -2.65 18.45 0.61
N LEU A 230 -3.29 19.35 -0.15
CA LEU A 230 -4.73 19.28 -0.40
C LEU A 230 -5.12 18.04 -1.20
N ASP A 231 -4.30 17.59 -2.15
CA ASP A 231 -4.58 16.37 -2.90
C ASP A 231 -4.51 15.11 -2.02
N MET A 232 -3.54 15.05 -1.09
CA MET A 232 -3.50 13.99 -0.07
C MET A 232 -4.72 14.03 0.85
N VAL A 233 -5.15 15.21 1.28
CA VAL A 233 -6.36 15.40 2.09
C VAL A 233 -7.62 14.94 1.35
N HIS A 234 -7.77 15.31 0.08
CA HIS A 234 -8.91 14.88 -0.74
C HIS A 234 -8.91 13.37 -0.96
N ARG A 235 -7.73 12.76 -1.19
CA ARG A 235 -7.61 11.31 -1.35
C ARG A 235 -7.96 10.55 -0.07
N MET A 236 -7.49 11.04 1.08
CA MET A 236 -7.88 10.51 2.39
C MET A 236 -9.40 10.57 2.59
N ASN A 237 -10.02 11.73 2.33
CA ASN A 237 -11.47 11.88 2.43
C ASN A 237 -12.22 10.94 1.47
N ALA A 238 -11.76 10.81 0.23
CA ALA A 238 -12.36 9.90 -0.74
C ALA A 238 -12.34 8.44 -0.25
N LEU A 239 -11.26 7.99 0.41
CA LEU A 239 -11.19 6.66 1.00
C LEU A 239 -12.11 6.47 2.21
N HIS A 240 -12.44 7.57 2.92
CA HIS A 240 -13.39 7.56 4.03
C HIS A 240 -14.84 7.35 3.54
N GLU A 241 -15.16 7.78 2.31
CA GLU A 241 -16.49 7.59 1.70
C GLU A 241 -16.56 6.32 0.84
N HIS A 242 -15.49 6.06 0.10
CA HIS A 242 -15.36 4.96 -0.86
C HIS A 242 -14.06 4.20 -0.57
N PRO A 243 -14.09 3.21 0.34
CA PRO A 243 -12.88 2.46 0.68
C PRO A 243 -12.36 1.71 -0.55
N GLU A 244 -11.05 1.51 -0.59
CA GLU A 244 -10.38 0.79 -1.67
C GLU A 244 -9.47 -0.29 -1.09
N PHE A 245 -9.19 -1.32 -1.88
CA PHE A 245 -8.15 -2.28 -1.55
C PHE A 245 -6.77 -1.69 -1.78
N TYR A 246 -5.86 -1.99 -0.84
CA TYR A 246 -4.43 -1.85 -1.06
C TYR A 246 -4.00 -2.84 -2.15
N ASN A 247 -3.02 -2.46 -2.96
CA ASN A 247 -2.35 -3.36 -3.87
C ASN A 247 -0.84 -3.15 -3.86
N SER A 248 -0.08 -4.23 -3.62
CA SER A 248 1.37 -4.20 -3.49
C SER A 248 2.11 -3.61 -4.70
N PHE A 249 1.52 -3.61 -5.91
CA PHE A 249 2.13 -3.03 -7.10
C PHE A 249 1.41 -1.77 -7.62
N THR A 250 0.10 -1.65 -7.46
CA THR A 250 -0.69 -0.61 -8.14
C THR A 250 -1.35 0.40 -7.20
N ASN A 251 -1.45 0.11 -5.90
CA ASN A 251 -2.11 0.97 -4.92
C ASN A 251 -1.48 0.81 -3.53
N ASN A 252 -0.25 1.28 -3.42
CA ASN A 252 0.61 1.20 -2.23
C ASN A 252 1.12 2.58 -1.81
N CYS A 253 2.01 2.64 -0.81
CA CYS A 253 2.58 3.91 -0.34
C CYS A 253 3.26 4.71 -1.46
N THR A 254 4.21 4.11 -2.17
CA THR A 254 4.97 4.81 -3.22
C THR A 254 4.10 5.22 -4.41
N THR A 255 3.27 4.33 -4.92
CA THR A 255 2.41 4.62 -6.10
C THR A 255 1.37 5.69 -5.82
N ASN A 256 0.85 5.77 -4.59
CA ASN A 256 -0.02 6.87 -4.21
C ASN A 256 0.74 8.20 -4.13
N LEU A 257 1.93 8.24 -3.53
CA LEU A 257 2.76 9.45 -3.50
C LEU A 257 3.18 9.91 -4.92
N VAL A 258 3.50 8.97 -5.81
CA VAL A 258 3.77 9.26 -7.22
C VAL A 258 2.55 9.89 -7.90
N ARG A 259 1.37 9.31 -7.72
CA ARG A 259 0.12 9.86 -8.30
C ARG A 259 -0.17 11.28 -7.79
N HIS A 260 0.07 11.53 -6.51
CA HIS A 260 -0.05 12.88 -5.94
C HIS A 260 0.97 13.84 -6.58
N LEU A 261 2.22 13.42 -6.75
CA LEU A 261 3.26 14.22 -7.37
C LEU A 261 2.93 14.57 -8.83
N GLU A 262 2.54 13.58 -9.64
CA GLU A 262 2.17 13.75 -11.05
C GLU A 262 0.96 14.67 -11.22
N LYS A 263 0.02 14.68 -10.26
CA LYS A 263 -1.16 15.54 -10.33
C LYS A 263 -0.85 17.02 -10.05
N VAL A 264 0.18 17.30 -9.25
CA VAL A 264 0.52 18.67 -8.81
C VAL A 264 1.79 19.22 -9.43
N SER A 265 2.45 18.42 -10.28
CA SER A 265 3.66 18.80 -10.99
C SER A 265 3.64 18.28 -12.42
N ASP A 266 4.29 18.99 -13.33
CA ASP A 266 4.43 18.56 -14.74
C ASP A 266 5.50 17.47 -14.90
N THR A 267 5.69 16.61 -13.89
CA THR A 267 6.71 15.57 -13.86
C THR A 267 6.06 14.21 -14.05
N ASP A 268 6.30 13.57 -15.20
CA ASP A 268 5.94 12.17 -15.41
C ASP A 268 6.95 11.26 -14.69
N VAL A 269 6.46 10.38 -13.82
CA VAL A 269 7.32 9.47 -13.07
C VAL A 269 7.36 8.11 -13.78
N PRO A 270 8.55 7.61 -14.18
CA PRO A 270 8.63 6.32 -14.84
C PRO A 270 8.17 5.19 -13.91
N TYR A 271 7.31 4.32 -14.44
CA TYR A 271 6.89 3.11 -13.74
C TYR A 271 7.94 2.00 -13.96
N ASP A 272 9.04 2.09 -13.21
CA ASP A 272 10.14 1.12 -13.22
C ASP A 272 10.37 0.48 -11.83
N HIS A 273 11.44 -0.31 -11.70
CA HIS A 273 11.77 -1.00 -10.46
C HIS A 273 11.86 -0.07 -9.24
N ARG A 274 12.18 1.22 -9.40
CA ARG A 274 12.28 2.20 -8.30
C ARG A 274 10.94 2.70 -7.79
N THR A 275 9.91 2.60 -8.63
CA THR A 275 8.50 2.83 -8.25
C THR A 275 7.87 1.57 -7.64
N LEU A 276 8.31 0.39 -8.09
CA LEU A 276 7.87 -0.92 -7.58
C LEU A 276 8.53 -1.32 -6.26
N LEU A 277 9.78 -0.90 -6.05
CA LEU A 277 10.59 -1.20 -4.88
C LEU A 277 10.84 0.13 -4.13
N PRO A 278 10.01 0.44 -3.12
CA PRO A 278 10.00 1.73 -2.43
C PRO A 278 11.36 2.18 -1.89
N ALA A 279 12.29 1.26 -1.61
CA ALA A 279 13.61 1.60 -1.08
C ALA A 279 14.45 2.45 -2.05
N TYR A 280 14.16 2.43 -3.35
CA TYR A 280 14.85 3.23 -4.36
C TYR A 280 14.06 4.47 -4.80
N SER A 281 12.95 4.78 -4.12
CA SER A 281 12.11 5.94 -4.44
C SER A 281 12.85 7.28 -4.26
N ASP A 282 13.83 7.31 -3.35
CA ASP A 282 14.73 8.45 -3.14
C ASP A 282 15.69 8.65 -4.33
N ALA A 283 16.25 7.58 -4.88
CA ALA A 283 17.07 7.62 -6.08
C ALA A 283 16.26 8.04 -7.31
N LEU A 284 14.99 7.62 -7.40
CA LEU A 284 14.10 8.09 -8.44
C LEU A 284 13.83 9.59 -8.31
N ALA A 285 13.50 10.07 -7.11
CA ALA A 285 13.29 11.48 -6.86
C ALA A 285 14.54 12.33 -7.18
N PHE A 286 15.73 11.86 -6.83
CA PHE A 286 16.98 12.52 -7.21
C PHE A 286 17.21 12.55 -8.72
N ALA A 287 16.98 11.42 -9.41
CA ALA A 287 17.07 11.35 -10.87
C ALA A 287 16.08 12.28 -11.58
N LEU A 288 14.94 12.58 -10.96
CA LEU A 288 13.95 13.56 -11.42
C LEU A 288 14.31 15.01 -11.03
N GLY A 289 15.57 15.27 -10.65
CA GLY A 289 16.09 16.60 -10.38
C GLY A 289 15.73 17.16 -9.00
N ARG A 290 15.32 16.32 -8.05
CA ARG A 290 15.12 16.75 -6.65
C ARG A 290 16.48 16.79 -5.95
N PRO A 291 16.93 17.95 -5.44
CA PRO A 291 18.33 18.14 -5.03
C PRO A 291 18.62 17.63 -3.61
N PHE A 292 18.76 16.31 -3.48
CA PHE A 292 19.27 15.63 -2.28
C PHE A 292 20.02 14.35 -2.68
N VAL A 293 21.03 13.93 -1.92
CA VAL A 293 21.75 12.68 -2.22
C VAL A 293 20.94 11.48 -1.67
N PRO A 294 20.46 10.56 -2.52
CA PRO A 294 19.75 9.35 -2.12
C PRO A 294 20.58 8.52 -1.13
N TRP A 295 19.95 7.91 -0.12
CA TRP A 295 20.65 6.95 0.74
C TRP A 295 21.10 5.74 -0.07
N SER A 296 20.26 5.29 -1.02
CA SER A 296 20.52 4.16 -1.90
C SER A 296 21.74 4.36 -2.83
N GLN A 297 22.29 5.57 -2.87
CA GLN A 297 23.51 5.92 -3.60
C GLN A 297 24.68 6.33 -2.70
N ARG A 298 24.55 6.25 -1.36
CA ARG A 298 25.66 6.53 -0.45
C ARG A 298 26.61 5.32 -0.41
N PRO A 299 27.94 5.53 -0.48
CA PRO A 299 28.89 4.45 -0.22
C PRO A 299 28.73 3.97 1.23
N VAL A 300 28.72 2.64 1.39
CA VAL A 300 28.70 1.93 2.68
C VAL A 300 29.99 2.17 3.45
#